data_AF-A0A1F3MUD4-F1
#
_entry.id   AF-A0A1F3MUD4-F1
#
_cell.length_a   1.000
_cell.length_b   1.000
_cell.length_c   1.000
_cell.angle_alpha   90.00
_cell.angle_beta   90.00
_cell.angle_gamma   90.00
#
_symmetry.space_group_name_H-M   'P 1'
#
loop_
_entity.id
_entity.type
_entity.pdbx_description
1 polymer ?
#
loop_
_entity_poly.entity_id
_entity_poly.type
_entity_poly.pdbx_seq_one_letter_code
_entity_poly.pdbx_strand_id
1 'polypeptide(L)'
;MTENELSAIIVNTAFHMHLKLGPGLLEAVYEEIMHHELLKRGLKVSRQKGLPVIWEGLKMDLGFRADLIIEDKVILEIKSVETIAAVHQKQLLTYLKITGMKLGLLINFNEALIKDGITRIVNNL
;
A
#
# COMPACT_ATOMS: atom_id res chain seq x y z
N MET A 1 9.51 4.89 -14.43
CA MET A 1 9.08 5.77 -13.33
C MET A 1 9.88 5.45 -12.07
N THR A 2 10.22 6.46 -11.29
CA THR A 2 10.88 6.35 -9.97
C THR A 2 9.84 6.12 -8.87
N GLU A 3 10.29 5.65 -7.71
CA GLU A 3 9.47 5.46 -6.51
C GLU A 3 8.79 6.76 -6.09
N ASN A 4 9.45 7.92 -6.25
CA ASN A 4 8.88 9.23 -5.92
C ASN A 4 7.78 9.66 -6.89
N GLU A 5 7.96 9.43 -8.18
CA GLU A 5 6.91 9.69 -9.19
C GLU A 5 5.68 8.81 -8.95
N LEU A 6 5.90 7.53 -8.65
CA LEU A 6 4.82 6.59 -8.33
C LEU A 6 4.11 7.00 -7.04
N SER A 7 4.85 7.39 -6.00
CA SER A 7 4.27 7.90 -4.76
C SER A 7 3.35 9.10 -5.00
N ALA A 8 3.76 10.05 -5.86
CA ALA A 8 2.95 11.21 -6.16
C ALA A 8 1.63 10.82 -6.86
N ILE A 9 1.69 9.85 -7.79
CA ILE A 9 0.49 9.35 -8.47
C ILE A 9 -0.46 8.64 -7.50
N ILE A 10 0.08 7.78 -6.63
CA ILE A 10 -0.71 7.05 -5.63
C ILE A 10 -1.38 8.02 -4.67
N VAL A 11 -0.64 9.00 -4.13
CA VAL A 11 -1.16 10.01 -3.21
C VAL A 11 -2.26 10.85 -3.86
N ASN A 12 -2.04 11.31 -5.10
CA ASN A 12 -3.06 12.05 -5.84
C ASN A 12 -4.32 11.20 -6.09
N THR A 13 -4.15 9.91 -6.38
CA THR A 13 -5.28 8.98 -6.58
C THR A 13 -6.05 8.78 -5.28
N ALA A 14 -5.36 8.56 -4.15
CA ALA A 14 -5.98 8.48 -2.83
C ALA A 14 -6.74 9.76 -2.47
N PHE A 15 -6.18 10.93 -2.78
CA PHE A 15 -6.83 12.22 -2.55
C PHE A 15 -8.15 12.34 -3.32
N HIS A 16 -8.16 12.02 -4.62
CA HIS A 16 -9.38 12.05 -5.41
C HIS A 16 -10.44 11.05 -4.92
N MET A 17 -10.01 9.85 -4.50
CA MET A 17 -10.90 8.85 -3.93
C MET A 17 -11.52 9.34 -2.61
N HIS A 18 -10.71 9.87 -1.70
CA HIS A 18 -11.19 10.38 -0.41
C HIS A 18 -12.14 11.56 -0.58
N LEU A 19 -11.86 12.48 -1.50
CA LEU A 19 -12.76 13.60 -1.82
C LEU A 19 -14.14 13.14 -2.32
N LYS A 20 -14.17 12.05 -3.12
CA LYS A 20 -15.40 11.57 -3.75
C LYS A 20 -16.21 10.63 -2.86
N LEU A 21 -15.53 9.78 -2.08
CA LEU A 21 -16.15 8.71 -1.30
C LEU A 21 -16.30 9.07 0.17
N GLY A 22 -15.45 9.96 0.69
CA GLY A 22 -15.31 10.20 2.12
C GLY A 22 -14.75 8.98 2.88
N PRO A 23 -14.63 9.07 4.21
CA PRO A 23 -14.32 7.96 5.10
C PRO A 23 -15.54 7.04 5.31
N GLY A 24 -15.32 5.83 5.86
CA GLY A 24 -16.38 4.95 6.35
C GLY A 24 -16.69 3.71 5.49
N LEU A 25 -15.97 3.51 4.38
CA LEU A 25 -16.08 2.27 3.62
C LEU A 25 -15.12 1.18 4.16
N LEU A 26 -15.36 -0.06 3.77
CA LEU A 26 -14.46 -1.19 4.08
C LEU A 26 -13.14 -1.06 3.30
N GLU A 27 -12.05 -1.55 3.89
CA GLU A 27 -10.71 -1.57 3.26
C GLU A 27 -10.73 -2.16 1.85
N ALA A 28 -11.42 -3.31 1.68
CA ALA A 28 -11.55 -3.99 0.40
C ALA A 28 -12.21 -3.14 -0.70
N VAL A 29 -13.08 -2.19 -0.33
CA VAL A 29 -13.74 -1.29 -1.30
C VAL A 29 -12.75 -0.22 -1.76
N TYR A 30 -12.00 0.41 -0.85
CA TYR A 30 -10.96 1.36 -1.24
C TYR A 30 -9.87 0.69 -2.07
N GLU A 31 -9.48 -0.53 -1.71
CA GLU A 31 -8.49 -1.31 -2.44
C GLU A 31 -8.92 -1.61 -3.88
N GLU A 32 -10.14 -2.10 -4.08
CA GLU A 32 -10.68 -2.38 -5.42
C GLU A 32 -10.69 -1.13 -6.29
N ILE A 33 -11.13 0.01 -5.73
CA ILE A 33 -11.19 1.28 -6.46
C ILE A 33 -9.79 1.81 -6.76
N MET A 34 -8.86 1.75 -5.78
CA MET A 34 -7.48 2.18 -5.98
C MET A 34 -6.79 1.34 -7.07
N HIS A 35 -6.98 0.02 -7.05
CA HIS A 35 -6.47 -0.88 -8.08
C HIS A 35 -6.96 -0.46 -9.47
N HIS A 36 -8.27 -0.27 -9.63
CA HIS A 36 -8.88 0.16 -10.89
C HIS A 36 -8.37 1.52 -11.38
N GLU A 37 -8.29 2.53 -10.50
CA GLU A 37 -7.84 3.87 -10.87
C GLU A 37 -6.37 3.91 -11.25
N LEU A 38 -5.51 3.11 -10.61
CA LEU A 38 -4.10 3.00 -10.98
C LEU A 38 -3.92 2.24 -12.31
N LEU A 39 -4.72 1.19 -12.58
CA LEU A 39 -4.72 0.50 -13.88
C LEU A 39 -5.15 1.43 -15.02
N LYS A 40 -6.18 2.27 -14.81
CA LYS A 40 -6.60 3.28 -15.80
C LYS A 40 -5.50 4.28 -16.17
N ARG A 41 -4.56 4.52 -15.26
CA ARG A 41 -3.38 5.36 -15.49
C ARG A 41 -2.26 4.62 -16.25
N GLY A 42 -2.49 3.37 -16.65
CA GLY A 42 -1.53 2.56 -17.40
C GLY A 42 -0.45 1.92 -16.53
N LEU A 43 -0.61 1.91 -15.21
CA LEU A 43 0.36 1.30 -14.30
C LEU A 43 0.16 -0.20 -14.18
N LYS A 44 1.25 -0.95 -14.04
CA LYS A 44 1.22 -2.35 -13.61
C LYS A 44 0.89 -2.41 -12.12
N VAL A 45 -0.23 -3.04 -11.77
CA VAL A 45 -0.63 -3.20 -10.36
C VAL A 45 -1.00 -4.65 -10.06
N SER A 46 -0.21 -5.30 -9.19
CA SER A 46 -0.53 -6.60 -8.63
C SER A 46 -1.37 -6.43 -7.37
N ARG A 47 -2.48 -7.16 -7.27
CA ARG A 47 -3.42 -7.08 -6.15
C ARG A 47 -3.33 -8.32 -5.26
N GLN A 48 -3.44 -8.14 -3.95
CA GLN A 48 -3.51 -9.21 -2.95
C GLN A 48 -2.37 -10.23 -3.11
N LYS A 49 -1.15 -9.73 -3.35
CA LYS A 49 0.01 -10.54 -3.72
C LYS A 49 0.63 -11.19 -2.48
N GLY A 50 0.69 -12.52 -2.47
CA GLY A 50 1.41 -13.27 -1.45
C GLY A 50 2.91 -12.97 -1.48
N LEU A 51 3.49 -12.67 -0.33
CA LEU A 51 4.91 -12.47 -0.12
C LEU A 51 5.49 -13.68 0.64
N PRO A 52 6.57 -14.29 0.14
CA PRO A 52 7.13 -15.46 0.76
C PRO A 52 7.82 -15.11 2.08
N VAL A 53 7.73 -15.99 3.06
CA VAL A 53 8.57 -15.98 4.25
C VAL A 53 9.61 -17.08 4.11
N ILE A 54 10.87 -16.74 4.39
CA ILE A 54 11.96 -17.72 4.40
C ILE A 54 12.29 -18.01 5.86
N TRP A 55 12.10 -19.27 6.27
CA TRP A 55 12.47 -19.77 7.58
C TRP A 55 13.48 -20.90 7.41
N GLU A 56 14.74 -20.70 7.84
CA GLU A 56 15.79 -21.74 7.77
C GLU A 56 15.95 -22.41 6.38
N GLY A 57 15.81 -21.61 5.31
CA GLY A 57 15.87 -22.11 3.93
C GLY A 57 14.56 -22.70 3.39
N LEU A 58 13.55 -22.92 4.25
CA LEU A 58 12.19 -23.24 3.83
C LEU A 58 11.49 -21.97 3.35
N LYS A 59 11.17 -21.92 2.05
CA LYS A 59 10.32 -20.88 1.48
C LYS A 59 8.85 -21.24 1.68
N MET A 60 8.16 -20.45 2.48
CA MET A 60 6.72 -20.56 2.70
C MET A 60 6.00 -19.44 1.93
N ASP A 61 5.12 -19.82 1.01
CA ASP A 61 4.25 -18.86 0.27
C ASP A 61 3.04 -18.38 1.12
N LEU A 62 3.05 -18.69 2.43
CA LEU A 62 1.99 -18.42 3.42
C LEU A 62 2.26 -17.20 4.31
N GLY A 63 3.35 -16.47 4.09
CA GLY A 63 3.84 -15.49 5.05
C GLY A 63 2.95 -14.26 5.21
N PHE A 64 2.75 -13.54 4.10
CA PHE A 64 2.11 -12.24 4.11
C PHE A 64 1.38 -11.96 2.79
N ARG A 65 0.49 -10.98 2.78
CA ARG A 65 -0.24 -10.57 1.57
C ARG A 65 -0.24 -9.05 1.50
N ALA A 66 0.42 -8.52 0.47
CA ALA A 66 0.40 -7.09 0.21
C ALA A 66 -0.89 -6.72 -0.55
N ASP A 67 -1.54 -5.63 -0.16
CA ASP A 67 -2.79 -5.21 -0.82
C ASP A 67 -2.53 -4.87 -2.28
N LEU A 68 -1.58 -3.98 -2.54
CA LEU A 68 -1.18 -3.58 -3.89
C LEU A 68 0.34 -3.47 -4.04
N ILE A 69 0.87 -3.93 -5.17
CA ILE A 69 2.25 -3.70 -5.60
C ILE A 69 2.22 -3.00 -6.96
N ILE A 70 2.76 -1.78 -7.01
CA ILE A 70 2.73 -0.90 -8.18
C ILE A 70 4.11 -0.91 -8.85
N GLU A 71 4.16 -1.21 -10.14
CA GLU A 71 5.36 -1.22 -10.99
C GLU A 71 6.52 -2.06 -10.42
N ASP A 72 6.21 -3.07 -9.61
CA ASP A 72 7.18 -3.88 -8.85
C ASP A 72 8.16 -3.03 -7.98
N LYS A 73 7.74 -1.82 -7.59
CA LYS A 73 8.59 -0.82 -6.90
C LYS A 73 8.00 -0.26 -5.62
N VAL A 74 6.67 -0.11 -5.56
CA VAL A 74 5.98 0.48 -4.42
C VAL A 74 4.96 -0.50 -3.86
N ILE A 75 5.06 -0.79 -2.57
CA ILE A 75 4.02 -1.52 -1.83
C ILE A 75 3.02 -0.50 -1.30
N LEU A 76 1.74 -0.75 -1.48
CA LEU A 76 0.66 0.04 -0.91
C LEU A 76 -0.22 -0.85 -0.03
N GLU A 77 -0.35 -0.46 1.22
CA GLU A 77 -1.25 -1.06 2.22
C GLU A 77 -2.38 -0.08 2.51
N ILE A 78 -3.60 -0.59 2.55
CA ILE A 78 -4.81 0.20 2.72
C ILE A 78 -5.44 -0.11 4.07
N LYS A 79 -5.88 0.95 4.75
CA LYS A 79 -6.57 0.87 6.02
C LYS A 79 -7.81 1.73 6.01
N SER A 80 -8.79 1.33 6.81
CA SER A 80 -10.01 2.09 7.10
C SER A 80 -10.39 1.83 8.54
N VAL A 81 -9.56 2.35 9.44
CA VAL A 81 -9.65 2.11 10.89
C VAL A 81 -9.53 3.41 11.66
N GLU A 82 -10.07 3.46 12.88
CA GLU A 82 -10.00 4.65 13.73
C GLU A 82 -8.55 5.06 14.07
N THR A 83 -7.64 4.10 14.23
CA THR A 83 -6.25 4.39 14.57
C THR A 83 -5.29 3.42 13.91
N ILE A 84 -4.25 3.95 13.28
CA ILE A 84 -3.14 3.14 12.79
C ILE A 84 -2.27 2.70 13.97
N ALA A 85 -2.34 1.41 14.29
CA ALA A 85 -1.44 0.79 15.25
C ALA A 85 -0.01 0.70 14.70
N ALA A 86 0.98 0.80 15.59
CA ALA A 86 2.40 0.72 15.24
C ALA A 86 2.80 -0.59 14.51
N VAL A 87 2.03 -1.66 14.69
CA VAL A 87 2.24 -2.94 14.00
C VAL A 87 2.08 -2.81 12.49
N HIS A 88 1.16 -1.95 12.00
CA HIS A 88 0.93 -1.77 10.56
C HIS A 88 2.18 -1.22 9.85
N GLN A 89 2.84 -0.25 10.46
CA GLN A 89 4.08 0.31 9.91
C GLN A 89 5.23 -0.72 9.94
N LYS A 90 5.35 -1.48 11.05
CA LYS A 90 6.35 -2.55 11.18
C LYS A 90 6.13 -3.67 10.15
N GLN A 91 4.88 -4.01 9.86
CA GLN A 91 4.49 -4.99 8.85
C GLN A 91 4.92 -4.52 7.46
N LEU A 92 4.56 -3.31 7.06
CA LEU A 92 4.98 -2.75 5.77
C LEU A 92 6.51 -2.66 5.64
N LEU A 93 7.23 -2.24 6.68
CA LEU A 93 8.70 -2.26 6.68
C LEU A 93 9.25 -3.68 6.48
N THR A 94 8.62 -4.68 7.07
CA THR A 94 9.00 -6.10 6.87
C THR A 94 8.82 -6.49 5.41
N TYR A 95 7.74 -6.04 4.76
CA TYR A 95 7.48 -6.35 3.36
C TYR A 95 8.56 -5.75 2.46
N LEU A 96 8.96 -4.50 2.72
CA LEU A 96 10.05 -3.85 1.99
C LEU A 96 11.38 -4.62 2.14
N LYS A 97 11.70 -5.09 3.34
CA LYS A 97 12.93 -5.86 3.59
C LYS A 97 12.93 -7.21 2.86
N ILE A 98 11.82 -7.94 2.92
CA ILE A 98 11.71 -9.27 2.29
C ILE A 98 11.73 -9.18 0.76
N THR A 99 11.09 -8.15 0.21
CA THR A 99 10.99 -7.97 -1.25
C THR A 99 12.17 -7.23 -1.86
N GLY A 100 12.96 -6.52 -1.05
CA GLY A 100 14.00 -5.60 -1.52
C GLY A 100 13.45 -4.30 -2.10
N MET A 101 12.13 -4.07 -2.07
CA MET A 101 11.53 -2.80 -2.49
C MET A 101 11.92 -1.69 -1.52
N LYS A 102 12.02 -0.47 -2.05
CA LYS A 102 12.56 0.68 -1.32
C LYS A 102 11.50 1.59 -0.71
N LEU A 103 10.26 1.53 -1.23
CA LEU A 103 9.18 2.42 -0.83
C LEU A 103 7.88 1.66 -0.55
N GLY A 104 7.30 1.96 0.61
CA GLY A 104 5.95 1.56 0.99
C GLY A 104 5.09 2.77 1.34
N LEU A 105 3.80 2.69 1.04
CA LEU A 105 2.78 3.63 1.49
C LEU A 105 1.73 2.88 2.31
N LEU A 106 1.40 3.40 3.48
CA LEU A 106 0.27 2.96 4.29
C LEU A 106 -0.75 4.10 4.29
N ILE A 107 -1.96 3.85 3.79
CA ILE A 107 -2.99 4.87 3.64
C ILE A 107 -4.22 4.50 4.46
N ASN A 108 -4.51 5.28 5.50
CA ASN A 108 -5.75 5.23 6.25
C ASN A 108 -6.81 6.14 5.61
N PHE A 109 -7.87 5.56 5.05
CA PHE A 109 -8.98 6.31 4.48
C PHE A 109 -10.01 6.79 5.51
N ASN A 110 -9.92 6.34 6.76
CA ASN A 110 -10.85 6.72 7.83
C ASN A 110 -10.45 8.01 8.58
N GLU A 111 -9.55 8.81 8.00
CA GLU A 111 -9.18 10.14 8.52
C GLU A 111 -10.11 11.23 7.98
N ALA A 112 -10.25 12.33 8.74
CA ALA A 112 -10.98 13.51 8.29
C ALA A 112 -10.31 14.18 7.08
N LEU A 113 -8.97 14.20 7.05
CA LEU A 113 -8.18 14.65 5.91
C LEU A 113 -7.22 13.54 5.49
N ILE A 114 -7.25 13.16 4.20
CA ILE A 114 -6.43 12.05 3.69
C ILE A 114 -4.93 12.23 3.92
N LYS A 115 -4.42 13.47 3.94
CA LYS A 115 -3.00 13.76 4.19
C LYS A 115 -2.53 13.26 5.56
N ASP A 116 -3.43 13.22 6.55
CA ASP A 116 -3.12 12.79 7.90
C ASP A 116 -3.10 11.25 8.00
N GLY A 117 -3.72 10.57 7.03
CA GLY A 117 -3.78 9.12 6.93
C GLY A 117 -2.65 8.49 6.10
N ILE A 118 -1.79 9.29 5.47
CA ILE A 118 -0.72 8.78 4.61
C ILE A 118 0.58 8.68 5.40
N THR A 119 1.04 7.45 5.62
CA THR A 119 2.38 7.18 6.17
C THR A 119 3.28 6.64 5.07
N ARG A 120 4.44 7.29 4.90
CA ARG A 120 5.49 6.86 3.98
C ARG A 120 6.58 6.10 4.72
N ILE A 121 6.94 4.91 4.23
CA ILE A 121 7.99 4.07 4.81
C ILE A 121 9.06 3.78 3.75
N VAL A 122 10.32 3.96 4.12
CA VAL A 122 11.47 3.78 3.23
C VAL A 122 12.40 2.68 3.72
N ASN A 123 13.00 1.95 2.78
CA ASN A 123 13.99 0.91 3.01
C ASN A 123 15.21 1.18 2.12
N ASN A 124 16.17 1.95 2.64
CA ASN A 124 17.39 2.35 1.91
C ASN A 124 17.09 2.98 0.53
N LEU A 125 16.10 3.88 0.49
CA LEU A 125 15.70 4.58 -0.73
C LEU A 125 16.74 5.59 -1.19
#